data_AF-A0A382ZMM2-F1
#
_entry.id   AF-A0A382ZMM2-F1
#
_cell.length_a   1.000
_cell.length_b   1.000
_cell.length_c   1.000
_cell.angle_alpha   90.00
_cell.angle_beta   90.00
_cell.angle_gamma   90.00
#
_symmetry.space_group_name_H-M   'P 1'
#
loop_
_entity.id
_entity.type
_entity.pdbx_description
1 polymer ?
#
loop_
_entity_poly.entity_id
_entity_poly.type
_entity_poly.pdbx_seq_one_letter_code
_entity_poly.pdbx_strand_id
1 'polypeptide(L)'
;MRVSAQAQPNIALVKYWGKRDCARNLPATSSLSVTLDSLWTRMTLHTTQHQTDALVVNGSSAPGLLPRVSRCLDCVLGSNREKIRVESDTNFPIAAGLASSASAFAALVTAANQLAGTDLDVLALSRLAGESSGSAARSLYGGFVELITGSQKIDVRQIATAEEWPLEVIVAITEESRKPVGSGEAMIRSAKTSPFYS
;
A
#
# COMPACT_ATOMS: atom_id res chain seq x y z
N MET A 1 -1.76 20.40 -12.95
CA MET A 1 -2.17 20.37 -11.53
C MET A 1 -1.17 19.54 -10.73
N ARG A 2 -0.94 19.88 -9.45
CA ARG A 2 -0.06 19.13 -8.54
C ARG A 2 -0.79 18.86 -7.24
N VAL A 3 -0.85 17.60 -6.83
CA VAL A 3 -1.39 17.17 -5.52
C VAL A 3 -0.39 16.25 -4.85
N SER A 4 -0.41 16.19 -3.52
CA SER A 4 0.50 15.35 -2.75
C SER A 4 -0.20 14.83 -1.52
N ALA A 5 0.03 13.56 -1.20
CA ALA A 5 -0.40 12.96 0.04
C ALA A 5 0.73 12.13 0.64
N GLN A 6 0.70 11.99 1.96
CA GLN A 6 1.65 11.20 2.73
C GLN A 6 0.90 10.15 3.53
N ALA A 7 1.47 8.95 3.61
CA ALA A 7 0.97 7.89 4.46
C ALA A 7 2.12 7.12 5.10
N GLN A 8 1.80 6.49 6.23
CA GLN A 8 2.76 5.77 7.05
C GLN A 8 2.69 4.26 6.78
N PRO A 9 3.82 3.54 6.87
CA PRO A 9 3.82 2.10 6.73
C PRO A 9 3.23 1.46 7.98
N ASN A 10 2.78 0.21 7.86
CA ASN A 10 2.32 -0.60 8.99
C ASN A 10 3.12 -1.89 9.10
N ILE A 11 3.28 -2.39 10.32
CA ILE A 11 3.95 -3.66 10.63
C ILE A 11 2.91 -4.67 11.09
N ALA A 12 2.82 -5.78 10.36
CA ALA A 12 1.90 -6.86 10.69
C ALA A 12 2.35 -7.61 11.96
N LEU A 13 1.48 -7.65 12.97
CA LEU A 13 1.61 -8.47 14.17
C LEU A 13 1.05 -9.87 13.90
N VAL A 14 -0.16 -9.94 13.35
CA VAL A 14 -0.72 -11.15 12.73
C VAL A 14 -0.51 -11.02 11.22
N LYS A 15 0.16 -12.00 10.60
CA LYS A 15 0.69 -11.85 9.25
C LYS A 15 -0.40 -12.03 8.18
N TYR A 16 -0.41 -11.10 7.23
CA TYR A 16 -1.08 -11.27 5.95
C TYR A 16 -0.20 -12.15 5.05
N TRP A 17 -0.63 -13.38 4.79
CA TRP A 17 0.10 -14.27 3.89
C TRP A 17 -0.85 -15.09 3.03
N GLY A 18 -0.95 -14.69 1.77
CA GLY A 18 -1.71 -15.37 0.74
C GLY A 18 -3.11 -14.80 0.51
N LYS A 19 -3.73 -15.27 -0.58
CA LYS A 19 -4.93 -14.65 -1.16
C LYS A 19 -5.95 -15.73 -1.50
N ARG A 20 -7.20 -15.54 -1.10
CA ARG A 20 -8.32 -16.37 -1.57
C ARG A 20 -8.82 -15.94 -2.95
N ASP A 21 -8.59 -14.68 -3.31
CA ASP A 21 -8.89 -14.14 -4.65
C ASP A 21 -7.76 -13.22 -5.09
N CYS A 22 -6.97 -13.65 -6.08
CA CYS A 22 -5.84 -12.88 -6.58
C CYS A 22 -6.26 -11.67 -7.42
N ALA A 23 -7.39 -11.75 -8.12
CA ALA A 23 -7.86 -10.68 -9.01
C ALA A 23 -8.38 -9.48 -8.22
N ARG A 24 -9.12 -9.75 -7.13
CA ARG A 24 -9.62 -8.73 -6.20
C ARG A 24 -8.68 -8.46 -5.01
N ASN A 25 -7.52 -9.12 -4.98
CA ASN A 25 -6.53 -9.04 -3.93
C ASN A 25 -7.07 -9.39 -2.51
N LEU A 26 -8.11 -10.23 -2.43
CA LEU A 26 -8.75 -10.56 -1.16
C LEU A 26 -7.86 -11.49 -0.33
N PRO A 27 -7.65 -11.18 0.96
CA PRO A 27 -6.79 -11.97 1.83
C PRO A 27 -7.35 -13.36 2.10
N ALA A 28 -6.46 -14.34 2.27
CA ALA A 28 -6.83 -15.69 2.70
C ALA A 28 -7.19 -15.74 4.19
N THR A 29 -6.48 -14.97 5.02
CA THR A 29 -6.67 -14.87 6.47
C THR A 29 -6.72 -13.41 6.93
N SER A 30 -7.42 -13.15 8.03
CA SER A 30 -7.38 -11.84 8.68
C SER A 30 -5.96 -11.55 9.17
N SER A 31 -5.62 -10.26 9.28
CA SER A 31 -4.29 -9.85 9.71
C SER A 31 -4.34 -8.55 10.50
N LEU A 32 -3.48 -8.41 11.50
CA LEU A 32 -3.42 -7.27 12.41
C LEU A 32 -2.09 -6.55 12.20
N SER A 33 -2.09 -5.22 12.22
CA SER A 33 -0.87 -4.42 12.19
C SER A 33 -0.93 -3.23 13.13
N VAL A 34 0.24 -2.71 13.46
CA VAL A 34 0.43 -1.37 14.02
C VAL A 34 0.94 -0.44 12.94
N THR A 35 0.34 0.74 12.79
CA THR A 35 0.83 1.81 11.91
C THR A 35 1.98 2.54 12.61
N LEU A 36 3.08 2.75 11.89
CA LEU A 36 4.26 3.44 12.42
C LEU A 36 4.07 4.96 12.31
N ASP A 37 4.72 5.73 13.16
CA ASP A 37 4.60 7.19 13.16
C ASP A 37 5.66 7.87 12.30
N SER A 38 6.94 7.68 12.64
CA SER A 38 8.03 8.49 12.08
C SER A 38 8.44 8.12 10.65
N LEU A 39 8.04 6.93 10.17
CA LEU A 39 8.34 6.48 8.81
C LEU A 39 7.21 6.88 7.87
N TRP A 40 7.53 7.34 6.66
CA TRP A 40 6.53 7.80 5.72
C TRP A 40 6.89 7.56 4.26
N THR A 41 5.84 7.46 3.45
CA THR A 41 5.90 7.59 1.99
C THR A 41 5.02 8.74 1.56
N ARG A 42 5.57 9.62 0.72
CA ARG A 42 4.86 10.73 0.10
C ARG A 42 4.73 10.48 -1.40
N MET A 43 3.52 10.55 -1.91
CA MET A 43 3.20 10.45 -3.33
C MET A 43 2.78 11.81 -3.85
N THR A 44 3.50 12.34 -4.84
CA THR A 44 3.16 13.59 -5.52
C THR A 44 2.76 13.29 -6.95
N LEU A 45 1.55 13.72 -7.33
CA LEU A 45 0.99 13.52 -8.65
C LEU A 45 1.02 14.83 -9.43
N HIS A 46 1.57 14.77 -10.64
CA HIS A 46 1.58 15.87 -11.60
C HIS A 46 0.80 15.46 -12.84
N THR A 47 -0.27 16.20 -13.16
CA THR A 47 -0.87 16.04 -14.50
C THR A 47 0.14 16.51 -15.54
N THR A 48 0.26 15.75 -16.62
CA THR A 48 1.25 16.01 -17.68
C THR A 48 0.63 15.89 -19.05
N GLN A 49 1.22 16.61 -20.02
CA GLN A 49 0.88 16.51 -21.44
C GLN A 49 1.62 15.37 -22.15
N HIS A 50 2.44 14.59 -21.43
CA HIS A 50 3.10 13.42 -21.99
C HIS A 50 2.10 12.33 -22.38
N GLN A 51 2.51 11.47 -23.33
CA GLN A 51 1.67 10.39 -23.84
C GLN A 51 1.57 9.18 -22.89
N THR A 52 2.46 9.10 -21.89
CA THR A 52 2.52 7.98 -20.94
C THR A 52 2.69 8.49 -19.51
N ASP A 53 2.27 7.67 -18.55
CA ASP A 53 2.62 7.89 -17.14
C ASP A 53 4.14 7.75 -16.94
N ALA A 54 4.64 8.34 -15.86
CA ALA A 54 6.02 8.20 -15.43
C ALA A 54 6.09 8.02 -13.91
N LEU A 55 7.08 7.28 -13.43
CA LEU A 55 7.31 7.06 -12.01
C LEU A 55 8.77 7.29 -11.66
N VAL A 56 8.99 8.15 -10.68
CA VAL A 56 10.27 8.38 -10.03
C VAL A 56 10.14 8.00 -8.56
N VAL A 57 11.09 7.23 -8.03
CA VAL A 57 11.13 6.79 -6.63
C VAL A 57 12.46 7.22 -6.02
N ASN A 58 12.42 8.05 -4.98
CA ASN A 58 13.59 8.66 -4.34
C ASN A 58 14.60 9.21 -5.37
N GLY A 59 14.11 9.99 -6.35
CA GLY A 59 14.92 10.59 -7.41
C GLY A 59 15.34 9.65 -8.56
N SER A 60 15.06 8.35 -8.48
CA SER A 60 15.44 7.36 -9.50
C SER A 60 14.26 6.87 -10.33
N SER A 61 14.44 6.69 -11.64
CA SER A 61 13.40 6.12 -12.52
C SER A 61 13.07 4.68 -12.13
N ALA A 62 11.78 4.34 -12.01
CA ALA A 62 11.33 3.02 -11.54
C ALA A 62 10.29 2.37 -12.49
N PRO A 63 10.64 2.11 -13.76
CA PRO A 63 9.69 1.62 -14.77
C PRO A 63 9.05 0.26 -14.42
N GLY A 64 9.75 -0.60 -13.67
CA GLY A 64 9.23 -1.90 -13.25
C GLY A 64 8.06 -1.83 -12.26
N LEU A 65 7.88 -0.71 -11.55
CA LEU A 65 6.76 -0.50 -10.62
C LEU A 65 5.60 0.27 -11.27
N LEU A 66 5.87 0.97 -12.37
CA LEU A 66 4.92 1.84 -13.05
C LEU A 66 3.60 1.13 -13.42
N PRO A 67 3.58 -0.09 -13.99
CA PRO A 67 2.32 -0.73 -14.35
C PRO A 67 1.34 -0.90 -13.19
N ARG A 68 1.87 -1.17 -11.98
CA ARG A 68 1.06 -1.33 -10.78
C ARG A 68 0.55 0.02 -10.25
N VAL A 69 1.38 1.06 -10.34
CA VAL A 69 1.00 2.44 -10.00
C VAL A 69 -0.07 2.96 -10.96
N SER A 70 0.12 2.80 -12.27
CA SER A 70 -0.85 3.20 -13.29
C SER A 70 -2.20 2.50 -13.09
N ARG A 71 -2.20 1.18 -12.83
CA ARG A 71 -3.44 0.45 -12.55
C ARG A 71 -4.17 0.99 -11.31
N CYS A 72 -3.44 1.30 -10.25
CA CYS A 72 -4.04 1.92 -9.06
C CYS A 72 -4.66 3.29 -9.40
N LEU A 73 -3.97 4.12 -10.18
CA LEU A 73 -4.53 5.41 -10.62
C LEU A 73 -5.79 5.22 -11.47
N ASP A 74 -5.81 4.23 -12.37
CA ASP A 74 -6.95 3.92 -13.22
C ASP A 74 -8.17 3.47 -12.40
N CYS A 75 -7.96 2.76 -11.28
CA CYS A 75 -9.03 2.38 -10.36
C CYS A 75 -9.67 3.59 -9.64
N VAL A 76 -8.91 4.66 -9.38
CA VAL A 76 -9.42 5.84 -8.66
C VAL A 76 -9.97 6.90 -9.63
N LEU A 77 -9.27 7.14 -10.72
CA LEU A 77 -9.52 8.25 -11.65
C LEU A 77 -10.22 7.80 -12.95
N GLY A 78 -10.38 6.49 -13.15
CA GLY A 78 -10.85 5.91 -14.40
C GLY A 78 -9.73 5.67 -15.43
N SER A 79 -9.93 4.71 -16.33
CA SER A 79 -8.92 4.30 -17.33
C SER A 79 -8.61 5.35 -18.39
N ASN A 80 -9.51 6.31 -18.60
CA ASN A 80 -9.39 7.37 -19.60
C ASN A 80 -8.82 8.69 -19.02
N ARG A 81 -8.28 8.65 -17.80
CA ARG A 81 -7.66 9.81 -17.17
C ARG A 81 -6.50 10.39 -17.98
N GLU A 82 -6.16 11.64 -17.69
CA GLU A 82 -4.90 12.23 -18.10
C GLU A 82 -3.69 11.43 -17.59
N LYS A 83 -2.57 11.53 -18.29
CA LYS A 83 -1.33 10.91 -17.87
C LYS A 83 -0.72 11.66 -16.69
N ILE A 84 -0.12 10.89 -15.80
CA ILE A 84 0.36 11.39 -14.52
C ILE A 84 1.83 11.02 -14.37
N ARG A 85 2.65 12.02 -14.06
CA ARG A 85 3.99 11.81 -13.51
C ARG A 85 3.88 11.70 -11.99
N VAL A 86 4.30 10.55 -11.47
CA VAL A 86 4.28 10.22 -10.04
C VAL A 86 5.68 10.33 -9.48
N GLU A 87 5.84 11.10 -8.42
CA GLU A 87 7.04 11.12 -7.59
C GLU A 87 6.72 10.46 -6.24
N SER A 88 7.50 9.44 -5.88
CA SER A 88 7.40 8.72 -4.61
C SER A 88 8.65 8.98 -3.79
N ASP A 89 8.52 9.68 -2.66
CA ASP A 89 9.60 9.90 -1.70
C ASP A 89 9.36 9.10 -0.43
N THR A 90 10.43 8.57 0.17
CA THR A 90 10.39 7.82 1.43
C THR A 90 11.58 8.19 2.30
N ASN A 91 11.39 8.23 3.62
CA ASN A 91 12.48 8.48 4.58
C ASN A 91 13.09 7.20 5.18
N PHE A 92 12.82 6.04 4.61
CA PHE A 92 13.34 4.75 5.05
C PHE A 92 13.85 3.92 3.87
N PRO A 93 14.80 2.99 4.10
CA PRO A 93 15.32 2.17 3.01
C PRO A 93 14.23 1.28 2.42
N ILE A 94 13.92 1.48 1.13
CA ILE A 94 12.84 0.77 0.41
C ILE A 94 13.04 -0.75 0.45
N ALA A 95 14.30 -1.19 0.40
CA ALA A 95 14.68 -2.59 0.35
C ALA A 95 14.73 -3.28 1.73
N ALA A 96 14.74 -2.53 2.85
CA ALA A 96 14.80 -3.07 4.22
C ALA A 96 13.52 -3.82 4.67
N GLY A 97 12.61 -4.15 3.76
CA GLY A 97 11.45 -4.98 4.05
C GLY A 97 10.35 -4.29 4.88
N LEU A 98 10.42 -2.97 5.06
CA LEU A 98 9.46 -2.15 5.82
C LEU A 98 8.16 -1.84 5.08
N ALA A 99 7.54 -2.88 4.50
CA ALA A 99 6.24 -2.80 3.84
C ALA A 99 6.04 -1.54 2.97
N SER A 100 7.07 -1.14 2.20
CA SER A 100 7.08 0.14 1.45
C SER A 100 5.89 0.30 0.49
N SER A 101 5.35 -0.81 -0.01
CA SER A 101 4.13 -0.78 -0.82
C SER A 101 2.87 -0.40 -0.03
N ALA A 102 2.81 -0.67 1.28
CA ALA A 102 1.64 -0.35 2.10
C ALA A 102 1.42 1.17 2.17
N SER A 103 2.42 1.91 2.62
CA SER A 103 2.39 3.38 2.66
C SER A 103 2.32 4.00 1.27
N ALA A 104 3.04 3.46 0.28
CA ALA A 104 3.01 4.00 -1.07
C ALA A 104 1.60 3.97 -1.69
N PHE A 105 0.90 2.83 -1.62
CA PHE A 105 -0.44 2.74 -2.20
C PHE A 105 -1.50 3.48 -1.37
N ALA A 106 -1.35 3.57 -0.05
CA ALA A 106 -2.18 4.42 0.80
C ALA A 106 -2.05 5.91 0.43
N ALA A 107 -0.81 6.40 0.29
CA ALA A 107 -0.55 7.76 -0.16
C ALA A 107 -1.04 8.01 -1.60
N LEU A 108 -0.87 7.02 -2.50
CA LEU A 108 -1.27 7.14 -3.89
C LEU A 108 -2.78 7.31 -4.06
N VAL A 109 -3.59 6.46 -3.41
CA VAL A 109 -5.06 6.59 -3.52
C VAL A 109 -5.56 7.88 -2.89
N THR A 110 -4.92 8.34 -1.81
CA THR A 110 -5.27 9.60 -1.14
C THR A 110 -4.99 10.78 -2.05
N ALA A 111 -3.79 10.84 -2.66
CA ALA A 111 -3.45 11.88 -3.63
C ALA A 111 -4.33 11.82 -4.88
N ALA A 112 -4.65 10.61 -5.37
CA ALA A 112 -5.52 10.45 -6.53
C ALA A 112 -6.96 10.88 -6.23
N ASN A 113 -7.51 10.56 -5.05
CA ASN A 113 -8.82 11.03 -4.63
C ASN A 113 -8.87 12.56 -4.56
N GLN A 114 -7.82 13.20 -4.05
CA GLN A 114 -7.69 14.66 -4.07
C GLN A 114 -7.63 15.21 -5.50
N LEU A 115 -6.92 14.55 -6.41
CA LEU A 115 -6.86 14.95 -7.83
C LEU A 115 -8.23 14.83 -8.51
N ALA A 116 -8.99 13.80 -8.17
CA ALA A 116 -10.33 13.55 -8.69
C ALA A 116 -11.36 14.59 -8.20
N GLY A 117 -11.06 15.29 -7.10
CA GLY A 117 -12.03 16.15 -6.42
C GLY A 117 -13.18 15.37 -5.79
N THR A 118 -12.96 14.09 -5.45
CA THR A 118 -13.95 13.23 -4.81
C THR A 118 -13.78 13.21 -3.30
N ASP A 119 -14.88 13.05 -2.57
CA ASP A 119 -14.90 12.99 -1.11
C ASP A 119 -15.14 11.55 -0.64
N LEU A 120 -14.24 10.64 -1.04
CA LEU A 120 -14.31 9.25 -0.60
C LEU A 120 -13.94 9.15 0.88
N ASP A 121 -14.74 8.38 1.63
CA ASP A 121 -14.42 8.07 3.02
C ASP A 121 -13.16 7.20 3.15
N VAL A 122 -12.60 7.15 4.37
CA VAL A 122 -11.35 6.44 4.67
C VAL A 122 -11.48 4.94 4.34
N LEU A 123 -12.65 4.34 4.53
CA LEU A 123 -12.87 2.92 4.25
C LEU A 123 -12.88 2.62 2.74
N ALA A 124 -13.45 3.50 1.93
CA ALA A 124 -13.40 3.43 0.47
C ALA A 124 -11.96 3.58 -0.05
N LEU A 125 -11.19 4.52 0.52
CA LEU A 125 -9.76 4.65 0.22
C LEU A 125 -8.96 3.40 0.63
N SER A 126 -9.22 2.84 1.81
CA SER A 126 -8.63 1.58 2.25
C SER A 126 -8.92 0.42 1.29
N ARG A 127 -10.13 0.37 0.75
CA ARG A 127 -10.52 -0.65 -0.25
C ARG A 127 -9.70 -0.52 -1.51
N LEU A 128 -9.63 0.68 -2.09
CA LEU A 128 -8.85 0.97 -3.29
C LEU A 128 -7.35 0.70 -3.09
N ALA A 129 -6.80 1.11 -1.95
CA ALA A 129 -5.41 0.83 -1.58
C ALA A 129 -5.19 -0.67 -1.44
N GLY A 130 -6.11 -1.37 -0.77
CA GLY A 130 -6.08 -2.81 -0.54
C GLY A 130 -6.14 -3.64 -1.81
N GLU A 131 -6.95 -3.24 -2.79
CA GLU A 131 -7.03 -3.88 -4.11
C GLU A 131 -5.67 -3.80 -4.84
N SER A 132 -5.00 -2.65 -4.75
CA SER A 132 -3.66 -2.45 -5.32
C SER A 132 -2.55 -3.15 -4.52
N SER A 133 -2.68 -3.20 -3.20
CA SER A 133 -1.75 -3.81 -2.26
C SER A 133 -2.46 -4.18 -0.96
N GLY A 134 -2.67 -5.48 -0.68
CA GLY A 134 -3.49 -5.92 0.47
C GLY A 134 -3.12 -5.26 1.82
N SER A 135 -1.83 -5.11 2.11
CA SER A 135 -1.35 -4.46 3.34
C SER A 135 -1.57 -2.93 3.37
N ALA A 136 -1.77 -2.27 2.24
CA ALA A 136 -1.97 -0.83 2.15
C ALA A 136 -3.32 -0.39 2.73
N ALA A 137 -4.33 -1.27 2.72
CA ALA A 137 -5.65 -0.98 3.29
C ALA A 137 -5.56 -0.51 4.75
N ARG A 138 -4.62 -1.08 5.50
CA ARG A 138 -4.40 -0.77 6.93
C ARG A 138 -3.63 0.53 7.17
N SER A 139 -2.90 1.02 6.16
CA SER A 139 -2.10 2.26 6.25
C SER A 139 -2.91 3.55 6.10
N LEU A 140 -4.24 3.46 5.95
CA LEU A 140 -5.15 4.61 5.96
C LEU A 140 -5.63 4.97 7.39
N TYR A 141 -5.32 4.11 8.37
CA TYR A 141 -5.67 4.31 9.77
C TYR A 141 -4.40 4.33 10.63
N GLY A 142 -4.41 5.11 11.72
CA GLY A 142 -3.39 5.07 12.76
C GLY A 142 -3.63 3.94 13.77
N GLY A 143 -2.68 3.74 14.69
CA GLY A 143 -2.80 2.77 15.78
C GLY A 143 -2.81 1.31 15.29
N PHE A 144 -3.72 0.50 15.86
CA PHE A 144 -3.86 -0.93 15.58
C PHE A 144 -5.00 -1.16 14.60
N VAL A 145 -4.70 -1.84 13.50
CA VAL A 145 -5.63 -1.99 12.38
C VAL A 145 -5.69 -3.44 11.93
N GLU A 146 -6.90 -3.98 11.88
CA GLU A 146 -7.19 -5.31 11.36
C GLU A 146 -7.65 -5.21 9.90
N LEU A 147 -7.10 -6.07 9.05
CA LEU A 147 -7.64 -6.41 7.74
C LEU A 147 -8.46 -7.70 7.92
N ILE A 148 -9.76 -7.61 7.64
CA ILE A 148 -10.75 -8.63 7.96
C ILE A 148 -11.03 -9.49 6.72
N THR A 149 -11.07 -10.81 6.89
CA THR A 149 -11.60 -11.74 5.88
C THR A 149 -13.09 -11.99 6.05
N GLY A 150 -13.76 -12.41 4.98
CA GLY A 150 -15.16 -12.84 5.01
C GLY A 150 -16.06 -12.07 4.05
N SER A 151 -15.78 -10.79 3.80
CA SER A 151 -16.56 -9.97 2.84
C SER A 151 -16.12 -10.21 1.39
N GLN A 152 -16.86 -9.70 0.39
CA GLN A 152 -16.47 -9.78 -1.02
C GLN A 152 -15.60 -8.59 -1.48
N LYS A 153 -15.13 -7.79 -0.53
CA LYS A 153 -14.30 -6.61 -0.72
C LYS A 153 -13.15 -6.63 0.29
N ILE A 154 -12.21 -5.72 0.15
CA ILE A 154 -11.27 -5.42 1.24
C ILE A 154 -12.08 -4.77 2.37
N ASP A 155 -11.79 -5.16 3.61
CA ASP A 155 -12.42 -4.56 4.78
C ASP A 155 -11.42 -4.44 5.91
N VAL A 156 -11.48 -3.33 6.63
CA VAL A 156 -10.56 -3.03 7.71
C VAL A 156 -11.30 -2.46 8.91
N ARG A 157 -10.73 -2.63 10.09
CA ARG A 157 -11.23 -2.07 11.34
C ARG A 157 -10.07 -1.54 12.17
N GLN A 158 -10.17 -0.29 12.62
CA GLN A 158 -9.29 0.24 13.64
C GLN A 158 -9.72 -0.36 15.00
N ILE A 159 -8.80 -1.07 15.64
CA ILE A 159 -9.02 -1.72 16.94
C ILE A 159 -8.69 -0.77 18.09
N ALA A 160 -7.63 0.01 17.92
CA ALA A 160 -7.22 1.05 18.87
C ALA A 160 -6.49 2.15 18.08
N THR A 161 -6.66 3.38 18.52
CA THR A 161 -5.93 4.56 18.07
C THR A 161 -4.50 4.55 18.62
N ALA A 162 -3.65 5.48 18.15
CA ALA A 162 -2.27 5.59 18.66
C ALA A 162 -2.25 6.11 20.10
N GLU A 163 -3.25 6.90 20.49
CA GLU A 163 -3.41 7.51 21.82
C GLU A 163 -3.90 6.49 22.85
N GLU A 164 -4.78 5.57 22.45
CA GLU A 164 -5.27 4.49 23.33
C GLU A 164 -4.16 3.52 23.72
N TRP A 165 -3.15 3.34 22.86
CA TRP A 165 -1.98 2.53 23.17
C TRP A 165 -0.72 3.07 22.46
N PRO A 166 0.04 3.95 23.13
CA PRO A 166 1.23 4.60 22.57
C PRO A 166 2.44 3.66 22.59
N LEU A 167 2.38 2.60 21.77
CA LEU A 167 3.43 1.60 21.64
C LEU A 167 4.66 2.17 20.92
N GLU A 168 5.84 2.04 21.51
CA GLU A 168 7.10 2.33 20.84
C GLU A 168 7.60 1.13 20.03
N VAL A 169 8.05 1.39 18.80
CA VAL A 169 8.55 0.35 17.88
C VAL A 169 9.97 0.69 17.44
N ILE A 170 10.92 -0.20 17.75
CA ILE A 170 12.30 -0.11 17.27
C ILE A 170 12.48 -1.06 16.09
N VAL A 171 12.97 -0.52 14.97
CA VAL A 171 13.29 -1.30 13.77
C VAL A 171 14.80 -1.49 13.69
N ALA A 172 15.26 -2.72 13.90
CA ALA A 172 16.64 -3.11 13.64
C ALA A 172 16.80 -3.51 12.16
N ILE A 173 17.53 -2.71 11.39
CA ILE A 173 17.84 -3.02 9.99
C ILE A 173 19.02 -3.98 9.95
N THR A 174 18.77 -5.22 9.51
CA THR A 174 19.80 -6.26 9.41
C THR A 174 20.34 -6.42 8.00
N GLU A 175 19.59 -6.00 6.98
CA GLU A 175 19.95 -6.09 5.57
C GLU A 175 19.23 -5.00 4.78
N GLU A 176 19.96 -4.31 3.89
CA GLU A 176 19.42 -3.28 2.99
C GLU A 176 19.28 -3.78 1.55
N SER A 177 19.70 -5.00 1.27
CA SER A 177 19.63 -5.58 -0.06
C SER A 177 18.17 -5.91 -0.44
N ARG A 178 17.89 -5.92 -1.74
CA ARG A 178 16.55 -6.26 -2.22
C ARG A 178 16.31 -7.77 -2.05
N LYS A 179 15.18 -8.13 -1.45
CA LYS A 179 14.73 -9.52 -1.35
C LYS A 179 14.72 -10.19 -2.74
N PRO A 180 15.25 -11.43 -2.87
CA PRO A 180 15.31 -12.13 -4.15
C PRO A 180 13.92 -12.53 -4.66
N VAL A 181 12.97 -12.80 -3.75
CA VAL A 181 11.59 -13.16 -4.08
C VAL A 181 10.64 -12.14 -3.49
N GLY A 182 9.78 -11.56 -4.33
CA GLY A 182 8.76 -10.60 -3.88
C GLY A 182 7.65 -11.27 -3.08
N SER A 183 7.12 -10.59 -2.06
CA SER A 183 6.08 -11.17 -1.19
C SER A 183 4.84 -11.66 -1.94
N GLY A 184 4.44 -10.97 -3.01
CA GLY A 184 3.29 -11.38 -3.84
C GLY A 184 3.49 -12.73 -4.53
N GLU A 185 4.69 -12.97 -5.06
CA GLU A 185 5.05 -14.27 -5.65
C GLU A 185 5.21 -15.32 -4.56
N ALA A 186 5.95 -14.99 -3.49
CA ALA A 186 6.24 -15.90 -2.38
C ALA A 186 4.97 -16.43 -1.71
N MET A 187 3.96 -15.58 -1.50
CA MET A 187 2.70 -15.99 -0.87
C MET A 187 1.86 -16.90 -1.78
N ILE A 188 1.86 -16.66 -3.09
CA ILE A 188 1.16 -17.52 -4.06
C ILE A 188 1.87 -18.88 -4.14
N ARG A 189 3.21 -18.87 -4.16
CA ARG A 189 4.01 -20.10 -4.13
C ARG A 189 3.73 -20.89 -2.85
N SER A 190 3.77 -20.23 -1.69
CA SER A 190 3.46 -20.85 -0.40
C SER A 190 2.08 -21.50 -0.41
N ALA A 191 1.07 -20.79 -0.92
CA ALA A 191 -0.30 -21.30 -1.01
C ALA A 191 -0.44 -22.55 -1.88
N LYS A 192 0.41 -22.67 -2.91
CA LYS A 192 0.38 -23.80 -3.85
C LYS A 192 1.20 -25.00 -3.39
N THR A 193 2.28 -24.77 -2.64
CA THR A 193 3.31 -25.81 -2.42
C THR A 193 3.52 -26.17 -0.95
N SER A 194 3.08 -25.37 0.01
CA SER A 194 3.30 -25.67 1.42
C SER A 194 2.23 -26.64 1.93
N PRO A 195 2.61 -27.79 2.52
CA PRO A 195 1.66 -28.70 3.15
C PRO A 195 1.04 -28.13 4.44
N PHE A 196 1.57 -27.02 4.96
CA PHE A 196 1.09 -26.35 6.17
C PHE A 196 0.21 -25.11 5.89
N TYR A 197 -0.16 -24.88 4.63
CA TYR A 197 -0.95 -23.69 4.26
C TYR A 197 -2.46 -23.89 4.39
N SER A 198 -2.93 -25.14 4.49
CA SER A 198 -4.35 -25.51 4.59
C SER A 198 -4.98 -25.10 5.92
#